data_AF-A0A368GBV8-F1
#
_entry.id   AF-A0A368GBV8-F1
#
_cell.length_a   1.000
_cell.length_b   1.000
_cell.length_c   1.000
_cell.angle_alpha   90.00
_cell.angle_beta   90.00
_cell.angle_gamma   90.00
#
_symmetry.space_group_name_H-M   'P 1'
#
loop_
_entity.id
_entity.type
_entity.pdbx_description
1 polymer ?
#
loop_
_entity_poly.entity_id
_entity_poly.type
_entity_poly.pdbx_seq_one_letter_code
_entity_poly.pdbx_strand_id
1 'polypeptide(L)'
;MYFMPGAFFALAFPILNTRTLPGEVFVYYAQHLAIILVPVYLMYLRGAFEPEKAGDYTWTAFGLCVFLLYHFIVLQGMAMVTFFTSAKFYARERMNS
;
A
#
# COMPACT_ATOMS: atom_id res chain seq x y z
N MET A 1 10.15 -5.06 -9.12
CA MET A 1 9.22 -5.94 -8.37
C MET A 1 9.23 -5.57 -6.88
N TYR A 2 9.19 -4.27 -6.54
CA TYR A 2 9.68 -3.83 -5.23
C TYR A 2 8.60 -3.32 -4.27
N PHE A 3 7.34 -3.23 -4.73
CA PHE A 3 6.23 -2.70 -3.94
C PHE A 3 4.96 -3.55 -4.09
N MET A 4 5.10 -4.88 -3.96
CA MET A 4 3.94 -5.78 -3.93
C MET A 4 3.70 -6.51 -2.58
N PRO A 5 3.92 -5.88 -1.41
CA PRO A 5 3.52 -6.51 -0.15
C PRO A 5 1.99 -6.68 -0.07
N GLY A 6 1.22 -5.74 -0.65
CA GLY A 6 -0.24 -5.73 -0.56
C GLY A 6 -0.92 -6.97 -1.17
N ALA A 7 -0.49 -7.42 -2.35
CA ALA A 7 -1.08 -8.59 -2.99
C ALA A 7 -0.79 -9.89 -2.21
N PHE A 8 0.41 -10.00 -1.64
CA PHE A 8 0.79 -11.12 -0.79
C PHE A 8 0.02 -11.12 0.53
N PHE A 9 -0.09 -9.97 1.20
CA PHE A 9 -0.86 -9.85 2.45
C PHE A 9 -2.35 -10.09 2.26
N ALA A 10 -2.91 -9.70 1.12
CA ALA A 10 -4.30 -10.00 0.78
C ALA A 10 -4.56 -11.50 0.56
N LEU A 11 -3.59 -12.25 0.01
CA LEU A 11 -3.68 -13.71 -0.06
C LEU A 11 -3.50 -14.37 1.33
N ALA A 12 -2.61 -13.84 2.18
CA ALA A 12 -2.34 -14.36 3.52
C ALA A 12 -3.46 -14.08 4.53
N PHE A 13 -4.08 -12.89 4.46
CA PHE A 13 -5.18 -12.45 5.32
C PHE A 13 -6.39 -12.04 4.46
N PRO A 14 -7.15 -13.01 3.94
CA PRO A 14 -8.24 -12.73 3.03
C PRO A 14 -9.44 -12.11 3.77
N ILE A 15 -9.83 -10.90 3.37
CA ILE A 15 -11.02 -10.23 3.90
C ILE A 15 -12.21 -10.67 3.05
N LEU A 16 -12.79 -11.81 3.42
CA LEU A 16 -13.96 -12.38 2.75
C LEU A 16 -15.28 -11.96 3.43
N ASN A 17 -15.19 -11.36 4.62
CA ASN A 17 -16.34 -11.05 5.48
C ASN A 17 -17.35 -10.05 4.87
N THR A 18 -16.94 -9.27 3.87
CA THR A 18 -17.79 -8.26 3.21
C THR A 18 -18.27 -8.67 1.82
N ARG A 19 -17.88 -9.85 1.31
CA ARG A 19 -18.18 -10.30 -0.05
C ARG A 19 -19.37 -11.26 -0.04
N THR A 20 -20.55 -10.73 -0.25
CA THR A 20 -21.83 -11.46 -0.14
C THR A 20 -22.38 -11.96 -1.48
N LEU A 21 -21.81 -11.53 -2.61
CA LEU A 21 -22.25 -11.98 -3.94
C LEU A 21 -21.52 -13.27 -4.38
N PRO A 22 -22.23 -14.20 -5.04
CA PRO A 22 -21.62 -15.41 -5.56
C PRO A 22 -20.59 -15.05 -6.64
N GLY A 23 -19.33 -15.48 -6.44
CA GLY A 23 -18.23 -15.31 -7.40
C GLY A 23 -17.22 -14.20 -7.08
N GLU A 24 -17.52 -13.28 -6.16
CA GLU A 24 -16.57 -12.22 -5.79
C GLU A 24 -15.32 -12.74 -5.09
N VAL A 25 -15.44 -13.86 -4.38
CA VAL A 25 -14.32 -14.55 -3.73
C VAL A 25 -13.40 -15.17 -4.79
N PHE A 26 -13.95 -15.78 -5.83
CA PHE A 26 -13.15 -16.33 -6.93
C PHE A 26 -12.41 -15.22 -7.68
N VAL A 27 -13.12 -14.15 -8.04
CA VAL A 27 -12.54 -12.99 -8.74
C VAL A 27 -11.46 -12.33 -7.87
N TYR A 28 -11.66 -12.25 -6.56
CA TYR A 28 -10.65 -11.75 -5.62
C TYR A 28 -9.33 -12.52 -5.73
N TYR A 29 -9.37 -13.84 -5.59
CA TYR A 29 -8.16 -14.67 -5.65
C TYR A 29 -7.54 -14.63 -7.06
N ALA A 30 -8.36 -14.68 -8.11
CA ALA A 30 -7.88 -14.60 -9.50
C ALA A 30 -7.14 -13.29 -9.79
N GLN A 31 -7.66 -12.16 -9.31
CA GLN A 31 -7.03 -10.85 -9.46
C GLN A 31 -5.69 -10.76 -8.72
N HIS A 32 -5.65 -11.19 -7.46
CA HIS A 32 -4.44 -11.14 -6.66
C HIS A 32 -3.34 -12.05 -7.23
N LEU A 33 -3.73 -13.20 -7.78
CA LEU A 33 -2.83 -14.13 -8.43
C LEU A 33 -2.34 -13.59 -9.79
N ALA A 34 -3.20 -12.96 -10.59
CA ALA A 34 -2.81 -12.31 -11.84
C ALA A 34 -1.81 -11.16 -11.61
N ILE A 35 -2.03 -10.36 -10.57
CA ILE A 35 -1.14 -9.26 -10.18
C ILE A 35 0.29 -9.78 -9.90
N ILE A 36 0.43 -11.01 -9.36
CA ILE A 36 1.73 -11.65 -9.12
C ILE A 36 2.29 -12.33 -10.38
N LEU A 37 1.48 -13.09 -11.11
CA LEU A 37 1.95 -13.90 -12.24
C LEU A 37 2.29 -13.09 -13.49
N VAL A 38 1.53 -12.04 -13.79
CA VAL A 38 1.74 -11.20 -14.98
C VAL A 38 3.16 -10.59 -15.01
N PRO A 39 3.67 -9.91 -13.97
CA PRO A 39 5.02 -9.35 -14.01
C PRO A 39 6.11 -10.44 -14.08
N VAL A 40 5.90 -11.61 -13.45
CA VAL A 40 6.85 -12.74 -13.56
C VAL A 40 6.91 -13.27 -14.98
N TYR A 41 5.75 -13.43 -15.62
CA TYR A 41 5.65 -13.90 -17.00
C TYR A 41 6.26 -12.90 -17.99
N LEU A 42 6.03 -11.60 -17.79
CA LEU A 42 6.65 -10.54 -18.59
C LEU A 42 8.18 -10.50 -18.44
N MET A 43 8.71 -10.75 -17.23
CA MET A 43 10.15 -10.88 -17.01
C MET A 43 10.74 -12.15 -17.66
N TYR A 44 9.96 -13.24 -17.71
CA TYR A 44 10.38 -14.50 -18.34
C TYR A 44 10.50 -14.37 -19.86
N LEU A 45 9.61 -13.61 -20.51
CA LEU A 45 9.60 -13.41 -21.97
C LEU A 45 10.83 -12.68 -22.54
N ARG A 46 11.68 -12.06 -21.69
CA ARG A 46 12.91 -11.30 -22.00
C ARG A 46 12.86 -10.41 -23.26
N GLY A 47 12.91 -9.09 -23.06
CA GLY A 47 12.86 -8.08 -24.12
C GLY A 47 12.93 -6.68 -23.49
N ALA A 48 12.03 -5.76 -23.83
CA ALA A 48 11.94 -4.42 -23.23
C ALA A 48 11.63 -4.40 -21.71
N PHE A 49 11.34 -5.57 -21.12
CA PHE A 49 11.08 -5.77 -19.69
C PHE A 49 12.24 -6.47 -18.98
N GLU A 50 13.46 -6.30 -19.48
CA GLU A 50 14.65 -6.81 -18.81
C GLU A 50 14.74 -6.16 -17.41
N PRO A 51 14.75 -6.96 -16.32
CA PRO A 51 14.93 -6.41 -15.00
C PRO A 51 16.28 -5.70 -14.95
N GLU A 52 16.33 -4.54 -14.30
CA GLU A 52 17.61 -3.93 -13.91
C GLU A 52 18.48 -4.98 -13.21
N LYS A 53 19.81 -4.85 -13.35
CA LYS A 53 20.77 -5.77 -12.72
C LYS A 53 20.34 -6.00 -11.27
N ALA A 54 20.30 -7.25 -10.81
CA ALA A 54 19.82 -7.62 -9.48
C ALA A 54 20.57 -6.96 -8.29
N GLY A 55 21.60 -6.16 -8.55
CA GLY A 55 22.32 -5.34 -7.58
C GLY A 55 22.11 -3.83 -7.71
N ASP A 56 21.35 -3.35 -8.70
CA ASP A 56 21.02 -1.92 -8.82
C ASP A 56 19.73 -1.61 -8.05
N TYR A 57 19.91 -1.07 -6.86
CA TYR A 57 18.82 -0.68 -5.97
C TYR A 57 18.58 0.83 -5.99
N THR A 58 19.22 1.59 -6.89
CA THR A 58 19.18 3.05 -6.91
C THR A 58 17.75 3.57 -6.98
N TRP A 59 16.93 3.00 -7.87
CA TRP A 59 15.52 3.35 -7.99
C TRP A 59 14.66 2.89 -6.81
N THR A 60 15.01 1.75 -6.21
CA THR A 60 14.29 1.23 -5.04
C THR A 60 14.55 2.10 -3.82
N ALA A 61 15.81 2.48 -3.59
CA ALA A 61 16.22 3.38 -2.53
C ALA A 61 15.61 4.77 -2.72
N PHE A 62 15.61 5.29 -3.94
CA PHE A 62 14.97 6.57 -4.26
C PHE A 62 13.45 6.53 -4.00
N GLY A 63 12.76 5.49 -4.48
CA GLY A 63 11.33 5.30 -4.22
C GLY A 63 11.00 5.18 -2.73
N LEU A 64 11.83 4.46 -1.97
CA LEU A 64 11.69 4.36 -0.51
C LEU A 64 11.88 5.72 0.17
N CYS A 65 12.86 6.51 -0.24
CA CYS A 65 13.08 7.87 0.29
C CYS A 65 11.84 8.76 0.03
N VAL A 66 11.28 8.74 -1.18
CA VAL A 66 10.06 9.51 -1.49
C VAL A 66 8.87 9.04 -0.65
N PHE A 67 8.70 7.72 -0.49
CA PHE A 67 7.63 7.14 0.32
C PHE A 67 7.73 7.55 1.80
N LEU A 68 8.95 7.52 2.36
CA LEU A 68 9.23 7.95 3.72
C LEU A 68 8.98 9.45 3.90
N LEU A 69 9.40 10.28 2.94
CA LEU A 69 9.15 11.72 2.98
C LEU A 69 7.64 12.03 2.96
N TYR A 70 6.86 11.33 2.13
CA TYR A 70 5.41 11.48 2.12
C TYR A 70 4.78 11.14 3.48
N HIS A 71 5.17 10.02 4.09
CA HIS A 71 4.63 9.62 5.39
C HIS A 71 5.05 10.58 6.50
N PHE A 72 6.32 10.97 6.53
CA PHE A 72 6.86 11.74 7.64
C PHE A 72 6.56 13.23 7.55
N ILE A 73 6.38 13.79 6.35
CA ILE A 73 6.08 15.22 6.18
C ILE A 73 4.57 15.42 6.05
N VAL A 74 3.94 14.72 5.11
CA VAL A 74 2.53 14.95 4.78
C VAL A 74 1.62 14.27 5.81
N LEU A 75 1.73 12.95 5.96
CA LEU A 75 0.80 12.23 6.85
C LEU A 75 1.01 12.60 8.32
N GLN A 76 2.27 12.64 8.78
CA GLN A 76 2.57 13.05 10.16
C GLN A 76 2.19 14.52 10.42
N GLY A 77 2.42 15.42 9.47
CA GLY A 77 2.02 16.82 9.58
C GLY A 77 0.50 16.98 9.70
N MET A 78 -0.27 16.29 8.84
CA MET A 78 -1.73 16.29 8.93
C MET A 78 -2.24 15.68 10.24
N ALA A 79 -1.60 14.62 10.73
CA ALA A 79 -1.95 14.00 12.01
C ALA A 79 -1.77 14.97 13.18
N MET A 80 -0.66 15.73 13.21
CA MET A 80 -0.42 16.75 14.25
C MET A 80 -1.46 17.87 14.21
N VAL A 81 -1.80 18.37 13.02
CA VAL A 81 -2.84 19.42 12.86
C VAL A 81 -4.20 18.92 13.34
N THR A 82 -4.56 17.69 12.99
CA THR A 82 -5.81 17.05 13.41
C THR A 82 -5.84 16.90 14.94
N PHE A 83 -4.78 16.34 15.53
CA PHE A 83 -4.67 16.17 16.98
C PHE A 83 -4.78 17.50 17.74
N PHE A 84 -4.09 18.54 17.28
CA PHE A 84 -4.14 19.86 17.91
C PHE A 84 -5.54 20.48 17.86
N THR A 85 -6.23 20.32 16.74
CA THR A 85 -7.60 20.83 16.57
C THR A 85 -8.58 20.08 17.46
N SER A 86 -8.48 18.74 17.50
CA SER A 86 -9.30 17.90 18.38
C SER A 86 -9.04 18.17 19.87
N ALA A 87 -7.79 18.36 20.27
CA ALA A 87 -7.43 18.68 21.65
C ALA A 87 -7.98 20.04 22.11
N LYS A 88 -7.93 21.06 21.23
CA LYS A 88 -8.55 22.37 21.49
C LYS A 88 -10.07 22.29 21.64
N PHE A 89 -10.73 21.50 20.80
CA PHE A 89 -12.17 21.31 20.85
C PHE A 89 -12.59 20.63 22.17
N TYR A 90 -11.91 19.55 22.55
CA TYR A 90 -12.16 18.83 23.79
C TYR A 90 -11.92 19.70 25.04
N ALA A 91 -10.85 20.49 25.06
CA ALA A 91 -10.57 21.42 26.16
C ALA A 91 -11.65 22.51 26.29
N ARG A 92 -12.22 22.95 25.16
CA ARG A 92 -13.29 23.95 25.13
C ARG A 92 -14.62 23.38 25.64
N GLU A 93 -14.98 22.16 25.26
CA GLU A 93 -16.20 21.50 25.78
C GLU A 93 -16.12 21.31 27.30
N ARG A 94 -14.95 20.93 27.83
CA ARG A 94 -14.76 20.71 29.27
C ARG A 94 -14.81 21.97 30.14
N MET A 95 -14.62 23.15 29.56
CA MET A 95 -14.78 24.43 30.27
C MET A 95 -16.21 24.95 30.24
N ASN A 96 -17.05 24.41 29.36
CA ASN A 96 -18.45 24.80 29.18
C ASN A 96 -19.44 23.83 29.87
N SER A 97 -18.93 22.78 30.54
CA SER A 97 -19.66 21.82 31.38
C SER A 97 -19.43 22.09 32.86
#